data_AF-A0A356X810-F1
#
_entry.id   AF-A0A356X810-F1
#
_cell.length_a   1.000
_cell.length_b   1.000
_cell.length_c   1.000
_cell.angle_alpha   90.00
_cell.angle_beta   90.00
_cell.angle_gamma   90.00
#
_symmetry.space_group_name_H-M   'P 1'
#
loop_
_entity.id
_entity.type
_entity.pdbx_description
1 polymer ?
#
loop_
_entity_poly.entity_id
_entity_poly.type
_entity_poly.pdbx_seq_one_letter_code
_entity_poly.pdbx_strand_id
1 'polypeptide(L)'
;MKLLTKLPYLVFGFFMMLFGSNFEAHAQTTLEAQLSGSNQVPAITSMANGMVTATLDGNELTVEGSFEGLSSPVATDIAGG
;
A
#
# COMPACT_ATOMS: atom_id res chain seq x y z
N MET A 1 -49.24 -23.64 -11.95
CA MET A 1 -48.00 -24.15 -12.58
C MET A 1 -47.04 -23.09 -13.13
N LYS A 2 -47.43 -21.79 -13.25
CA LYS A 2 -46.55 -20.71 -13.76
C LYS A 2 -45.47 -20.24 -12.77
N LEU A 3 -45.62 -20.57 -11.48
CA LEU A 3 -44.70 -20.16 -10.42
C LEU A 3 -43.44 -21.04 -10.36
N LEU A 4 -43.56 -22.35 -10.65
CA LEU A 4 -42.41 -23.26 -10.67
C LEU A 4 -41.39 -22.93 -11.77
N THR A 5 -41.84 -22.35 -12.89
CA THR A 5 -40.96 -21.95 -14.00
C THR A 5 -40.15 -20.68 -13.72
N LYS A 6 -40.55 -19.88 -12.72
CA LYS A 6 -39.87 -18.64 -12.31
C LYS A 6 -38.84 -18.86 -11.19
N LEU A 7 -38.88 -20.04 -10.55
CA LEU A 7 -38.00 -20.44 -9.45
C LEU A 7 -36.49 -20.35 -9.77
N PRO A 8 -35.97 -20.77 -10.95
CA PRO A 8 -34.53 -20.70 -11.21
C PRO A 8 -34.03 -19.25 -11.33
N TYR A 9 -34.85 -18.33 -11.86
CA TYR A 9 -34.49 -16.91 -11.94
C TYR A 9 -34.46 -16.24 -10.56
N LEU A 10 -35.37 -16.65 -9.67
CA LEU A 10 -35.42 -16.15 -8.31
C LEU A 10 -34.22 -16.64 -7.49
N VAL A 11 -33.85 -17.92 -7.65
CA VAL A 11 -32.65 -18.49 -7.03
C VAL A 11 -31.39 -17.82 -7.58
N PHE A 12 -31.32 -17.57 -8.89
CA PHE A 12 -30.19 -16.89 -9.51
C PHE A 12 -30.03 -15.43 -9.03
N GLY A 13 -31.14 -14.68 -8.92
CA GLY A 13 -31.12 -13.32 -8.38
C GLY A 13 -30.73 -13.29 -6.89
N PHE A 14 -31.20 -14.26 -6.11
CA PHE A 14 -30.83 -14.41 -4.70
C PHE A 14 -29.35 -14.78 -4.52
N PHE A 15 -28.82 -15.65 -5.39
CA PHE A 15 -27.41 -16.00 -5.43
C PHE A 15 -26.57 -14.77 -5.79
N MET A 16 -26.96 -13.98 -6.77
CA MET A 16 -26.21 -12.76 -7.12
C MET A 16 -26.20 -11.72 -5.99
N MET A 17 -27.25 -11.66 -5.16
CA MET A 17 -27.31 -10.82 -3.96
C MET A 17 -26.44 -11.32 -2.82
N LEU A 18 -26.34 -12.65 -2.65
CA LEU A 18 -25.50 -13.27 -1.61
C LEU A 18 -24.00 -13.27 -1.97
N PHE A 19 -23.67 -13.31 -3.26
CA PHE A 19 -22.29 -13.37 -3.78
C PHE A 19 -21.83 -12.04 -4.40
N GLY A 20 -22.55 -10.94 -4.15
CA GLY A 20 -22.10 -9.60 -4.53
C GLY A 20 -20.77 -9.29 -3.85
N SER A 21 -19.69 -9.27 -4.63
CA SER A 21 -18.35 -8.93 -4.17
C SER A 21 -18.29 -7.49 -3.65
N ASN A 22 -17.84 -7.32 -2.40
CA ASN A 22 -17.53 -6.02 -1.82
C ASN A 22 -16.19 -5.54 -2.39
N PHE A 23 -16.23 -4.82 -3.52
CA PHE A 23 -15.06 -4.09 -3.99
C PHE A 23 -14.96 -2.78 -3.20
N GLU A 24 -14.09 -2.76 -2.20
CA GLU A 24 -13.71 -1.51 -1.53
C GLU A 24 -12.76 -0.74 -2.44
N ALA A 25 -13.25 0.34 -3.05
CA ALA A 25 -12.41 1.29 -3.74
C ALA A 25 -11.84 2.27 -2.70
N HIS A 26 -10.56 2.13 -2.36
CA HIS A 26 -9.86 3.12 -1.54
C HIS A 26 -9.14 4.16 -2.43
N ALA A 27 -9.01 5.38 -1.93
CA ALA A 27 -8.26 6.43 -2.61
C ALA A 27 -6.76 6.26 -2.36
N GLN A 28 -5.99 6.01 -3.41
CA GLN A 28 -4.53 5.90 -3.30
C GLN A 28 -3.90 7.29 -3.08
N THR A 29 -3.02 7.41 -2.10
CA THR A 29 -2.23 8.63 -1.85
C THR A 29 -0.75 8.33 -2.05
N THR A 30 -0.07 9.17 -2.83
CA THR A 30 1.39 9.07 -3.06
C THR A 30 2.10 10.23 -2.37
N LEU A 31 3.14 9.91 -1.61
CA LEU A 31 4.00 10.87 -0.93
C LEU A 31 5.45 10.66 -1.37
N GLU A 32 6.18 11.75 -1.58
CA GLU A 32 7.61 11.71 -1.90
C GLU A 32 8.39 12.41 -0.79
N ALA A 33 9.51 11.81 -0.35
CA ALA A 33 10.34 12.35 0.70
C ALA A 33 11.84 12.10 0.44
N GLN A 34 12.64 13.16 0.55
CA GLN A 34 14.09 13.08 0.40
C GLN A 34 14.74 12.48 1.64
N LEU A 35 15.68 11.55 1.43
CA LEU A 35 16.52 11.01 2.50
C LEU A 35 17.82 11.82 2.56
N SER A 36 18.07 12.48 3.68
CA SER A 36 19.31 13.22 3.91
C SER A 36 19.65 13.23 5.41
N GLY A 37 20.92 13.45 5.74
CA GLY A 37 21.37 13.56 7.13
C GLY A 37 20.71 14.70 7.92
N SER A 38 20.23 15.75 7.23
CA SER A 38 19.48 16.84 7.86
C SER A 38 18.10 16.43 8.39
N ASN A 39 17.57 15.31 7.91
CA ASN A 39 16.26 14.79 8.30
C ASN A 39 16.33 13.86 9.52
N GLN A 40 17.55 13.57 10.03
CA GLN A 40 17.74 12.85 11.27
C GLN A 40 17.59 13.78 12.48
N VAL A 41 17.27 13.20 13.63
CA VAL A 41 17.24 13.92 14.91
C VAL A 41 18.22 13.26 15.88
N PRO A 42 19.36 13.89 16.20
CA PRO A 42 19.82 15.20 15.71
C PRO A 42 20.28 15.14 14.24
N ALA A 43 20.31 16.30 13.57
CA ALA A 43 20.79 16.40 12.20
C ALA A 43 22.28 16.04 12.12
N ILE A 44 22.65 15.26 11.11
CA ILE A 44 24.04 14.84 10.84
C ILE A 44 24.50 15.32 9.47
N THR A 45 25.76 15.70 9.36
CA THR A 45 26.38 15.98 8.06
C THR A 45 26.86 14.67 7.45
N SER A 46 26.24 14.26 6.34
CA SER A 46 26.59 13.05 5.61
C SER A 46 26.54 13.33 4.10
N MET A 47 27.32 12.57 3.32
CA MET A 47 27.20 12.54 1.86
C MET A 47 26.08 11.61 1.39
N ALA A 48 25.45 10.88 2.32
CA ALA A 48 24.33 10.01 2.02
C ALA A 48 23.10 10.80 1.59
N ASN A 49 22.51 10.40 0.47
CA ASN A 49 21.30 10.99 -0.08
C ASN A 49 20.40 9.91 -0.68
N GLY A 50 19.10 10.19 -0.80
CA GLY A 50 18.15 9.26 -1.41
C GLY A 50 16.78 9.86 -1.63
N MET A 51 15.89 9.07 -2.24
CA MET A 51 14.50 9.43 -2.51
C MET A 51 13.63 8.23 -2.19
N VAL A 52 12.54 8.46 -1.47
CA VAL A 52 11.50 7.45 -1.24
C VAL A 52 10.15 7.95 -1.73
N THR A 53 9.37 7.00 -2.24
CA THR A 53 7.96 7.16 -2.57
C THR A 53 7.18 6.23 -1.67
N ALA A 54 6.20 6.79 -0.96
CA ALA A 54 5.28 6.04 -0.11
C ALA A 54 3.88 6.08 -0.76
N THR A 55 3.33 4.90 -1.01
CA THR A 55 1.99 4.72 -1.55
C THR A 55 1.09 4.15 -0.47
N LEU A 56 0.08 4.92 -0.06
CA LEU A 56 -0.96 4.49 0.87
C LEU A 56 -2.18 4.04 0.08
N ASP A 57 -2.50 2.75 0.16
CA ASP A 57 -3.73 2.16 -0.37
C ASP A 57 -4.49 1.43 0.76
N GLY A 58 -5.71 1.86 1.03
CA GLY A 58 -6.45 1.49 2.24
C GLY A 58 -5.67 1.80 3.51
N ASN A 59 -5.32 0.72 4.19
CA ASN A 59 -4.51 0.69 5.40
C ASN A 59 -3.09 0.16 5.15
N GLU A 60 -2.72 -0.10 3.89
CA GLU A 60 -1.41 -0.62 3.50
C GLU A 60 -0.53 0.52 2.97
N LEU A 61 0.62 0.70 3.61
CA LEU A 61 1.65 1.66 3.18
C LEU A 61 2.80 0.89 2.54
N THR A 62 2.95 1.02 1.22
CA THR A 62 4.11 0.51 0.49
C THR A 62 5.14 1.62 0.35
N VAL A 63 6.39 1.37 0.75
CA VAL A 63 7.49 2.33 0.64
C VAL A 63 8.57 1.74 -0.26
N GLU A 64 8.93 2.48 -1.29
CA GLU A 64 9.99 2.12 -2.23
C GLU A 64 10.92 3.31 -2.45
N GLY A 65 12.16 3.04 -2.82
CA GLY A 65 13.13 4.11 -3.02
C GLY A 65 14.54 3.61 -3.22
N SER A 66 15.46 4.56 -3.26
CA SER A 66 16.89 4.29 -3.36
C SER A 66 17.69 5.30 -2.56
N PHE A 67 18.87 4.87 -2.14
CA PHE A 67 19.84 5.71 -1.44
C PHE A 67 21.25 5.34 -1.88
N GLU A 68 22.16 6.28 -1.76
CA GLU A 68 23.58 6.10 -2.06
C GLU A 68 24.46 6.97 -1.16
N GLY A 69 25.77 6.80 -1.25
CA GLY A 69 26.74 7.63 -0.52
C GLY A 69 26.81 7.35 0.99
N LEU A 70 26.37 6.16 1.43
CA LEU A 70 26.51 5.76 2.83
C LEU A 70 27.99 5.65 3.23
N SER A 71 28.31 6.11 4.45
CA SER A 71 29.65 5.96 5.04
C SER A 71 29.92 4.55 5.57
N SER A 72 28.88 3.75 5.77
CA SER A 72 28.94 2.35 6.19
C SER A 72 27.84 1.55 5.48
N PRO A 73 27.93 0.21 5.47
CA PRO A 73 26.80 -0.63 5.06
C PRO A 73 25.53 -0.31 5.87
N VAL A 74 24.37 -0.59 5.26
CA VAL A 74 23.07 -0.45 5.92
C VAL A 74 22.94 -1.49 7.03
N ALA A 75 22.34 -1.10 8.16
CA ALA A 75 22.21 -1.96 9.34
C ALA A 75 20.97 -2.85 9.23
N THR A 76 21.00 -3.81 8.30
CA THR A 76 19.86 -4.71 8.01
C THR A 76 19.38 -5.53 9.21
N ASP A 77 20.20 -5.64 10.25
CA ASP A 77 19.89 -6.31 11.51
C ASP A 77 18.93 -5.51 12.41
N ILE A 78 18.67 -4.24 12.10
CA ILE A 78 17.76 -3.36 12.83
C ILE A 78 16.55 -3.04 11.95
N ALA A 79 15.35 -3.50 12.35
CA ALA A 79 14.05 -3.09 11.82
C ALA A 79 13.88 -3.07 10.27
N GLY A 80 14.68 -3.84 9.53
CA GLY A 80 14.62 -3.92 8.06
C GLY A 80 15.62 -3.04 7.31
N GLY A 81 16.55 -2.36 8.01
CA GLY A 81 17.57 -1.48 7.44
C GLY A 81 17.84 -0.25 8.29
#